data_AF-A0A1Y3NN58-F1
#
_entry.id   AF-A0A1Y3NN58-F1
#
_cell.length_a   1.000
_cell.length_b   1.000
_cell.length_c   1.000
_cell.angle_alpha   90.00
_cell.angle_beta   90.00
_cell.angle_gamma   90.00
#
_symmetry.space_group_name_H-M   'P 1'
#
loop_
_entity.id
_entity.type
_entity.pdbx_description
1 polymer ?
#
loop_
_entity_poly.entity_id
_entity_poly.type
_entity_poly.pdbx_seq_one_letter_code
_entity_poly.pdbx_strand_id
1 'polypeptide(L)'
;CWAKELGYDCCKTCQQPAYQDESGEWGIENNEWCGISDEVTCCALGYPCCKSTTTVAFTDENAKWGIENNEWCEIKEKPQEPQ
;
A
#
# COMPACT_ATOMS: atom_id res chain seq x y z
N CYS A 1 14.31 -0.22 -0.59
CA CYS A 1 13.57 -1.07 -1.54
C CYS A 1 14.51 -2.12 -2.14
N TRP A 2 14.11 -3.38 -2.12
CA TRP A 2 14.96 -4.54 -2.47
C TRP A 2 15.09 -4.79 -3.99
N ALA A 3 14.06 -4.45 -4.79
CA ALA A 3 14.07 -4.74 -6.22
C ALA A 3 15.18 -3.99 -7.02
N LYS A 4 15.71 -2.89 -6.47
CA LYS A 4 16.86 -2.17 -7.04
C LYS A 4 18.12 -3.03 -7.12
N GLU A 5 18.31 -3.95 -6.17
CA GLU A 5 19.44 -4.89 -6.20
C GLU A 5 19.32 -5.90 -7.35
N LEU A 6 18.10 -6.12 -7.84
CA LEU A 6 17.78 -6.99 -8.97
C LEU A 6 17.70 -6.23 -10.32
N GLY A 7 17.92 -4.91 -10.31
CA GLY A 7 17.86 -4.06 -11.50
C GLY A 7 16.48 -3.52 -11.84
N TYR A 8 15.51 -3.60 -10.93
CA TYR A 8 14.16 -3.06 -11.11
C TYR A 8 13.92 -1.85 -10.21
N ASP A 9 13.05 -0.94 -10.65
CA ASP A 9 12.67 0.20 -9.85
C ASP A 9 11.72 -0.19 -8.70
N CYS A 10 11.54 0.73 -7.77
CA CYS A 10 10.58 0.57 -6.68
C CYS A 10 9.25 1.12 -7.11
N CYS A 11 8.16 0.47 -6.72
CA CYS A 11 6.84 1.01 -6.99
C CYS A 11 6.76 2.38 -6.30
N LYS A 12 6.26 3.38 -7.02
CA LYS A 12 6.09 4.75 -6.52
C LYS A 12 4.66 4.99 -6.02
N THR A 13 3.73 4.20 -6.53
CA THR A 13 2.32 4.19 -6.16
C THR A 13 2.02 2.96 -5.35
N CYS A 14 1.05 3.10 -4.44
CA CYS A 14 0.55 1.94 -3.73
C CYS A 14 -0.32 1.11 -4.67
N GLN A 15 -0.07 -0.19 -4.73
CA GLN A 15 -0.80 -1.10 -5.58
C GLN A 15 -0.86 -2.49 -4.94
N GLN A 16 -1.76 -3.34 -5.43
CA GLN A 16 -1.73 -4.74 -5.08
C GLN A 16 -0.57 -5.44 -5.78
N PRO A 17 0.08 -6.41 -5.12
CA PRO A 17 1.06 -7.24 -5.78
C PRO A 17 0.43 -7.93 -6.99
N ALA A 18 1.00 -7.65 -8.17
CA ALA A 18 0.69 -8.37 -9.39
C ALA A 18 1.36 -9.76 -9.38
N TYR A 19 2.47 -9.89 -8.65
CA TYR A 19 3.22 -11.13 -8.51
C TYR A 19 3.98 -11.17 -7.18
N GLN A 20 4.29 -12.37 -6.67
CA GLN A 20 5.07 -12.55 -5.45
C GLN A 20 6.02 -13.73 -5.63
N ASP A 21 7.27 -13.55 -5.23
CA ASP A 21 8.30 -14.58 -5.24
C ASP A 21 9.18 -14.54 -3.97
N GLU A 22 10.29 -15.29 -3.97
CA GLU A 22 11.23 -15.36 -2.85
C GLU A 22 11.94 -14.03 -2.56
N SER A 23 11.98 -13.11 -3.53
CA SER A 23 12.59 -11.79 -3.36
C SER A 23 11.61 -10.81 -2.70
N GLY A 24 10.32 -10.95 -3.01
CA GLY A 24 9.24 -10.19 -2.38
C GLY A 24 8.02 -10.00 -3.28
N GLU A 25 7.26 -8.96 -2.99
CA GLU A 25 6.04 -8.60 -3.72
C GLU A 25 6.35 -7.62 -4.87
N TRP A 26 5.87 -7.95 -6.07
CA TRP A 26 6.09 -7.17 -7.29
C TRP A 26 4.81 -6.49 -7.75
N GLY A 27 4.94 -5.23 -8.14
CA GLY A 27 3.91 -4.42 -8.78
C GLY A 27 4.24 -4.14 -10.24
N ILE A 28 3.29 -3.56 -10.96
CA ILE A 28 3.45 -3.07 -12.31
C ILE A 28 3.06 -1.59 -12.36
N GLU A 29 3.97 -0.72 -12.80
CA GLU A 29 3.73 0.72 -12.99
C GLU A 29 4.20 1.14 -14.37
N ASN A 30 3.40 1.92 -15.09
CA ASN A 30 3.74 2.37 -16.45
C ASN A 30 4.18 1.21 -17.37
N ASN A 31 3.55 0.04 -17.22
CA ASN A 31 3.88 -1.19 -17.93
C ASN A 31 5.27 -1.79 -17.59
N GLU A 32 5.90 -1.37 -16.49
CA GLU A 32 7.19 -1.86 -16.01
C GLU A 32 7.05 -2.56 -14.65
N TRP A 33 7.87 -3.58 -14.41
CA TRP A 33 7.92 -4.27 -13.11
C TRP A 33 8.61 -3.39 -12.07
N CYS A 34 8.03 -3.37 -10.88
CA CYS A 34 8.56 -2.63 -9.74
C CYS A 34 8.49 -3.46 -8.46
N GLY A 35 9.44 -3.27 -7.55
CA GLY A 35 9.40 -3.88 -6.22
C GLY A 35 8.49 -3.13 -5.28
N ILE A 36 7.51 -3.83 -4.72
CA ILE A 36 6.72 -3.32 -3.60
C ILE A 36 7.58 -3.44 -2.36
N SER A 37 7.76 -2.32 -1.66
CA SER A 37 8.57 -2.24 -0.46
C SER A 37 7.97 -1.24 0.52
N ASP A 38 8.39 -1.31 1.78
CA ASP A 38 7.87 -0.47 2.86
C ASP A 38 8.04 1.05 2.64
N GLU A 39 8.86 1.45 1.66
CA GLU A 39 8.96 2.86 1.22
C GLU A 39 7.62 3.39 0.70
N VAL A 40 6.77 2.50 0.19
CA VAL A 40 5.36 2.78 -0.09
C VAL A 40 4.53 2.08 0.98
N THR A 41 4.09 2.84 1.99
CA THR A 41 3.23 2.33 3.05
C THR A 41 1.85 1.99 2.48
N CYS A 42 1.71 0.77 1.99
CA CYS A 42 0.47 0.20 1.50
C CYS A 42 -0.35 -0.38 2.64
N CYS A 43 -1.64 -0.05 2.67
CA CYS A 43 -2.54 -0.57 3.69
C CYS A 43 -3.11 -1.92 3.27
N ALA A 44 -3.90 -1.93 2.19
CA ALA A 44 -4.36 -3.09 1.44
C ALA A 44 -5.11 -2.60 0.17
N LEU A 45 -5.56 -3.55 -0.66
CA LEU A 45 -6.40 -3.36 -1.87
C LEU A 45 -5.92 -2.35 -2.92
N GLY A 46 -4.65 -1.95 -2.86
CA GLY A 46 -4.04 -1.03 -3.82
C GLY A 46 -4.31 0.44 -3.53
N TYR A 47 -4.64 0.78 -2.27
CA TYR A 47 -4.83 2.15 -1.83
C TYR A 47 -3.82 2.55 -0.76
N PRO A 48 -3.42 3.85 -0.71
CA PRO A 48 -2.53 4.34 0.31
C PRO A 48 -3.16 4.26 1.70
N CYS A 49 -2.34 4.09 2.72
CA CYS A 49 -2.79 4.27 4.10
C CYS A 49 -3.17 5.72 4.38
N CYS A 50 -4.22 5.93 5.17
CA CYS A 50 -4.47 7.25 5.74
C CYS A 50 -3.32 7.61 6.69
N LYS A 51 -2.66 8.75 6.44
CA LYS A 51 -1.46 9.18 7.17
C LYS A 51 -1.80 9.83 8.50
N SER A 52 -2.95 10.51 8.57
CA SER A 52 -3.37 11.35 9.69
C SER A 52 -4.84 11.20 10.06
N THR A 53 -5.70 10.90 9.08
CA THR A 53 -7.14 10.73 9.23
C THR A 53 -7.42 9.35 9.81
N THR A 54 -8.20 9.38 10.88
CA THR A 54 -8.83 8.19 11.48
C THR A 54 -10.35 8.24 11.36
N THR A 55 -10.89 9.30 10.74
CA THR A 55 -12.32 9.46 10.48
C THR A 55 -12.73 8.61 9.31
N VAL A 56 -13.56 7.60 9.59
CA VAL A 56 -14.15 6.71 8.59
C VAL A 56 -15.17 7.48 7.76
N ALA A 57 -14.86 7.66 6.48
CA ALA A 57 -15.75 8.23 5.48
C ALA A 57 -16.65 7.14 4.87
N PHE A 58 -16.14 5.92 4.71
CA PHE A 58 -16.87 4.80 4.13
C PHE A 58 -16.33 3.47 4.66
N THR A 59 -17.18 2.44 4.74
CA THR A 59 -16.78 1.08 5.15
C THR A 59 -17.43 0.08 4.21
N ASP A 60 -16.65 -0.86 3.70
CA ASP A 60 -17.14 -2.01 2.95
C ASP A 60 -16.80 -3.34 3.64
N GLU A 61 -17.05 -4.46 2.97
CA GLU A 61 -16.79 -5.82 3.48
C GLU A 61 -15.30 -6.11 3.69
N ASN A 62 -14.41 -5.33 3.07
CA ASN A 62 -12.97 -5.55 3.12
C ASN A 62 -12.25 -4.57 4.05
N ALA A 63 -12.66 -3.29 4.07
CA ALA A 63 -11.90 -2.24 4.76
C ALA A 63 -12.73 -1.03 5.21
N LYS A 64 -12.11 -0.22 6.08
CA LYS A 64 -12.56 1.12 6.46
C LYS A 64 -11.76 2.15 5.67
N TRP A 65 -12.45 3.12 5.11
CA TRP A 65 -11.90 4.10 4.18
C TRP A 65 -12.00 5.51 4.76
N GLY A 66 -10.93 6.26 4.64
CA GLY A 66 -10.85 7.69 4.91
C GLY A 66 -10.61 8.48 3.63
N ILE A 67 -10.70 9.81 3.75
CA ILE A 67 -10.38 10.73 2.67
C ILE A 67 -9.33 11.71 3.19
N GLU A 68 -8.21 11.81 2.48
CA GLU A 68 -7.12 12.74 2.76
C GLU A 68 -6.66 13.42 1.48
N ASN A 69 -6.48 14.75 1.51
CA ASN A 69 -6.08 15.51 0.32
C ASN A 69 -6.97 15.25 -0.91
N ASN A 70 -8.26 14.97 -0.68
CA ASN A 70 -9.24 14.56 -1.69
C ASN A 70 -8.95 13.19 -2.37
N GLU A 71 -8.15 12.33 -1.75
CA GLU A 71 -7.86 10.97 -2.19
C GLU A 71 -8.36 9.94 -1.19
N TRP A 72 -8.79 8.78 -1.69
CA TRP A 72 -9.18 7.65 -0.85
C TRP A 72 -7.97 7.00 -0.22
N CYS A 73 -8.06 6.75 1.06
CA CYS A 73 -7.04 6.05 1.82
C CYS A 73 -7.68 5.03 2.75
N GLU A 74 -6.96 3.97 3.08
CA GLU A 74 -7.44 2.95 4.00
C GLU A 74 -7.07 3.32 5.44
N ILE A 75 -8.06 3.23 6.33
CA ILE A 75 -7.90 3.44 7.76
C ILE A 75 -7.50 2.10 8.38
N LYS A 76 -6.20 1.93 8.58
CA LYS A 76 -5.73 0.96 9.58
C LYS A 76 -6.05 1.54 10.95
N GLU A 77 -7.02 0.94 11.63
CA GLU A 77 -7.03 1.02 13.09
C GLU A 77 -5.63 0.58 13.52
N LYS A 78 -4.86 1.47 14.15
CA LYS A 78 -3.54 1.12 14.67
C LYS A 78 -3.70 -0.22 15.40
N PRO A 79 -2.86 -1.23 15.16
CA PRO A 79 -2.91 -2.44 15.95
C PRO A 79 -2.86 -1.99 17.40
N GLN A 80 -3.93 -2.27 18.13
CA GLN A 80 -3.99 -1.99 19.55
C GLN A 80 -2.78 -2.73 20.13
N GLU A 81 -1.79 -1.99 20.62
CA GLU A 81 -0.69 -2.56 21.40
C GLU A 81 -1.32 -3.51 22.43
N PRO A 82 -0.88 -4.77 22.51
CA PRO A 82 -1.27 -5.64 23.61
C PRO A 82 -0.87 -4.93 24.91
N GLN A 83 -1.84 -4.64 25.77
CA GLN A 83 -1.58 -4.26 27.16
C GLN A 83 -0.96 -5.40 27.94
#